data_AF-A0AAD4RB16-F1
#
_entry.id   AF-A0AAD4RB16-F1
#
_cell.length_a   1.000
_cell.length_b   1.000
_cell.length_c   1.000
_cell.angle_alpha   90.00
_cell.angle_beta   90.00
_cell.angle_gamma   90.00
#
_symmetry.space_group_name_H-M   'P 1'
#
loop_
_entity.id
_entity.type
_entity.pdbx_description
1 polymer ?
#
loop_
_entity_poly.entity_id
_entity_poly.type
_entity_poly.pdbx_seq_one_letter_code
_entity_poly.pdbx_strand_id
1 'polypeptide(L)'
;MFPQLQTIEWIYKPIDDELSMYTTMRKYTDDALEFWNETQKILPILSKVAKIFLGIEASSSPSERSFKELRYLVSNFTRNRMHPEFNATLVQLRNSYLQETL
;
A
#
# COMPACT_ATOMS: atom_id res chain seq x y z
N MET A 1 3.67 -46.32 18.81
CA MET A 1 2.48 -46.04 17.97
C MET A 1 2.21 -44.54 18.09
N PHE A 2 2.76 -43.75 17.18
CA PHE A 2 2.63 -42.29 17.19
C PHE A 2 1.36 -41.90 16.43
N PRO A 3 0.54 -40.96 16.94
CA PRO A 3 -0.65 -40.51 16.24
C PRO A 3 -0.20 -39.74 15.00
N GLN A 4 -0.81 -40.05 13.85
CA GLN A 4 -0.50 -39.38 12.60
C GLN A 4 -0.96 -37.93 12.71
N LEU A 5 0.00 -37.01 12.76
CA LEU A 5 -0.26 -35.60 12.63
C LEU A 5 -0.87 -35.41 11.23
N GLN A 6 -2.14 -35.02 11.17
CA GLN A 6 -2.75 -34.54 9.94
C GLN A 6 -1.96 -33.29 9.52
N THR A 7 -1.09 -33.47 8.53
CA THR A 7 -0.38 -32.36 7.89
C THR A 7 -1.45 -31.42 7.37
N ILE A 8 -1.50 -30.21 7.93
CA ILE A 8 -2.28 -29.11 7.37
C ILE A 8 -1.62 -28.84 6.02
N GLU A 9 -2.16 -29.42 4.95
CA GLU A 9 -1.89 -29.01 3.58
C GLU A 9 -2.40 -27.57 3.47
N TRP A 10 -1.54 -26.61 3.83
CA TRP A 10 -1.59 -25.33 3.14
C TRP A 10 -1.45 -25.69 1.68
N ILE A 11 -2.54 -25.55 0.93
CA ILE A 11 -2.57 -25.74 -0.52
C ILE A 11 -1.56 -24.73 -1.08
N TYR A 12 -0.31 -25.17 -1.20
CA TYR A 12 0.76 -24.40 -1.77
C TYR A 12 0.50 -24.48 -3.27
N LYS A 13 -0.33 -23.57 -3.79
CA LYS A 13 -0.36 -23.36 -5.23
C LYS A 13 1.03 -22.87 -5.61
N PRO A 14 1.78 -23.63 -6.43
CA PRO A 14 3.07 -23.16 -6.88
C PRO A 14 2.85 -21.83 -7.60
N ILE A 15 3.72 -20.86 -7.33
CA ILE A 15 3.60 -19.50 -7.88
C ILE A 15 3.52 -19.50 -9.41
N ASP A 16 4.09 -20.52 -10.05
CA ASP A 16 4.04 -20.76 -11.49
C ASP A 16 2.62 -21.00 -12.02
N ASP A 17 1.74 -21.62 -11.21
CA ASP A 17 0.33 -21.83 -11.56
C ASP A 17 -0.44 -20.51 -11.52
N GLU A 18 -0.21 -19.68 -10.49
CA GLU A 18 -0.80 -18.34 -10.40
C GLU A 18 -0.33 -17.45 -11.57
N LEU A 19 0.96 -17.51 -11.91
CA LEU A 19 1.54 -16.73 -12.99
C LEU A 19 0.99 -17.15 -14.36
N SER A 20 0.86 -18.44 -14.60
CA SER A 20 0.27 -18.99 -15.84
C SER A 20 -1.20 -18.59 -15.98
N MET A 21 -1.94 -18.64 -14.88
CA MET A 21 -3.34 -18.24 -14.84
C MET A 21 -3.48 -16.72 -15.08
N TYR A 22 -2.67 -15.89 -14.42
CA TYR A 22 -2.65 -14.44 -14.62
C TYR A 22 -2.31 -14.03 -16.06
N THR A 23 -1.40 -14.76 -16.72
CA THR A 23 -1.00 -14.48 -18.11
C THR A 23 -2.13 -14.76 -19.10
N THR A 24 -2.99 -15.73 -18.77
CA THR A 24 -4.12 -16.15 -19.62
C THR A 24 -5.39 -15.35 -19.33
N MET A 25 -5.52 -14.74 -18.14
CA MET A 25 -6.66 -13.90 -17.79
C MET A 25 -6.75 -12.65 -18.66
N ARG A 26 -7.96 -12.35 -19.12
CA ARG A 26 -8.28 -11.08 -19.79
C ARG A 26 -8.39 -9.98 -18.74
N LYS A 27 -7.59 -8.93 -18.88
CA LYS A 27 -7.50 -7.82 -17.92
C LYS A 27 -8.31 -6.66 -18.46
N TYR A 28 -9.44 -6.34 -17.84
CA TYR A 28 -10.23 -5.16 -18.14
C TYR A 28 -10.59 -4.45 -16.85
N THR A 29 -9.70 -3.59 -16.39
CA THR A 29 -10.02 -2.59 -15.37
C THR A 29 -9.20 -1.35 -15.69
N ASP A 30 -9.80 -0.17 -15.49
CA ASP A 30 -9.06 1.09 -15.51
C ASP A 30 -8.27 1.28 -14.19
N ASP A 31 -8.72 0.62 -13.11
CA ASP A 31 -8.05 0.60 -11.81
C ASP A 31 -7.38 -0.75 -11.54
N ALA A 32 -6.04 -0.75 -11.51
CA ALA A 32 -5.24 -1.94 -11.22
C ALA A 32 -5.45 -2.45 -9.79
N LEU A 33 -5.71 -1.56 -8.81
CA LEU A 33 -5.89 -1.96 -7.42
C LEU A 33 -7.21 -2.70 -7.22
N GLU A 34 -8.27 -2.26 -7.89
CA GLU A 34 -9.57 -2.92 -7.95
C GLU A 34 -9.43 -4.35 -8.50
N PHE A 35 -8.74 -4.52 -9.64
CA PHE A 35 -8.46 -5.84 -10.22
C PHE A 35 -7.80 -6.79 -9.21
N TRP A 36 -6.77 -6.34 -8.49
CA TRP A 36 -6.06 -7.18 -7.51
C TRP A 36 -6.86 -7.42 -6.23
N ASN A 37 -7.84 -6.57 -5.91
CA ASN A 37 -8.79 -6.79 -4.83
C ASN A 37 -9.81 -7.87 -5.19
N GLU A 38 -10.32 -7.89 -6.42
CA GLU A 38 -11.28 -8.89 -6.87
C GLU A 38 -10.61 -10.27 -7.06
N THR A 39 -9.41 -10.29 -7.63
CA THR A 39 -8.69 -11.53 -7.97
C THR A 39 -7.96 -12.18 -6.79
N GLN A 40 -7.93 -11.55 -5.61
CA GLN A 40 -7.17 -12.04 -4.44
C GLN A 40 -7.53 -13.44 -3.96
N LYS A 41 -8.77 -13.89 -4.20
CA LYS A 41 -9.20 -15.26 -3.86
C LYS A 41 -8.64 -16.30 -4.83
N ILE A 42 -8.36 -15.88 -6.06
CA ILE A 42 -7.94 -16.74 -7.17
C ILE A 42 -6.40 -16.74 -7.28
N LEU A 43 -5.79 -15.57 -7.07
CA LEU A 43 -4.35 -15.30 -7.16
C LEU A 43 -3.80 -14.75 -5.82
N PRO A 44 -3.89 -15.49 -4.72
CA PRO A 44 -3.58 -14.97 -3.38
C PRO A 44 -2.14 -14.47 -3.21
N ILE A 45 -1.16 -15.15 -3.81
CA ILE A 45 0.25 -14.75 -3.69
C ILE A 45 0.51 -13.56 -4.60
N LEU A 46 0.09 -13.64 -5.86
CA LEU A 46 0.35 -12.60 -6.85
C LEU A 46 -0.39 -11.29 -6.53
N SER A 47 -1.63 -11.35 -6.06
CA SER A 47 -2.38 -10.17 -5.60
C SER A 47 -1.69 -9.49 -4.41
N LYS A 48 -1.09 -10.25 -3.49
CA LYS A 48 -0.36 -9.68 -2.36
C LYS A 48 0.89 -8.95 -2.84
N VAL A 49 1.67 -9.57 -3.74
CA VAL A 49 2.88 -8.95 -4.33
C VAL A 49 2.51 -7.72 -5.14
N ALA A 50 1.50 -7.81 -6.00
CA ALA A 50 1.08 -6.70 -6.84
C ALA A 50 0.61 -5.49 -6.03
N LYS A 51 -0.16 -5.69 -4.95
CA LYS A 51 -0.57 -4.60 -4.05
C LYS A 51 0.62 -3.92 -3.37
N ILE A 52 1.67 -4.66 -3.04
CA ILE A 52 2.90 -4.07 -2.50
C ILE A 52 3.54 -3.16 -3.54
N PHE A 53 3.69 -3.62 -4.79
CA PHE A 53 4.28 -2.80 -5.86
C PHE A 53 3.41 -1.59 -6.23
N LEU A 54 2.09 -1.76 -6.30
CA LEU A 54 1.16 -0.67 -6.60
C LEU A 54 1.08 0.37 -5.47
N GLY A 55 1.38 -0.02 -4.23
CA GLY A 55 1.49 0.89 -3.09
C GLY A 55 2.76 1.76 -3.12
N ILE A 56 3.71 1.49 -4.01
CA ILE A 56 4.91 2.31 -4.17
C ILE A 56 4.54 3.53 -5.02
N GLU A 57 4.62 4.72 -4.42
CA GLU A 57 4.41 5.96 -5.15
C GLU A 57 5.48 6.12 -6.25
N ALA A 58 5.04 6.49 -7.46
CA ALA A 58 5.94 6.74 -8.58
C ALA A 58 6.76 8.03 -8.42
N SER A 59 6.40 8.90 -7.47
CA SER A 59 7.05 10.21 -7.28
C SER A 59 6.95 10.68 -5.83
N SER A 60 7.85 11.58 -5.42
CA SER A 60 7.80 12.28 -4.12
C SER A 60 6.71 13.36 -4.04
N SER A 61 5.99 13.65 -5.12
CA SER A 61 5.04 14.77 -5.21
C SER A 61 3.95 14.78 -4.12
N PRO A 62 3.38 13.65 -3.67
CA PRO A 62 2.42 13.64 -2.55
C PRO A 62 3.02 14.18 -1.25
N SER A 63 4.26 13.77 -0.93
CA SER A 63 4.99 14.28 0.24
C SER A 63 5.33 15.77 0.09
N GLU A 64 5.80 16.21 -1.08
CA GLU A 64 6.12 17.62 -1.36
C GLU A 64 4.90 18.53 -1.26
N ARG A 65 3.73 18.08 -1.73
CA ARG A 65 2.47 18.81 -1.58
C ARG A 65 2.13 19.02 -0.10
N SER A 66 2.32 17.98 0.71
CA SER A 66 2.11 18.02 2.16
C SER A 66 3.05 19.03 2.84
N PHE A 67 4.33 19.04 2.49
CA PHE A 67 5.31 20.01 3.00
C PHE A 67 5.05 21.44 2.51
N LYS A 68 4.57 21.61 1.27
CA LYS A 68 4.22 22.93 0.71
C LYS A 68 3.06 23.58 1.45
N GLU A 69 2.07 22.79 1.86
CA GLU A 69 0.94 23.24 2.67
C GLU A 69 1.41 23.64 4.07
N LEU A 70 2.25 22.82 4.70
CA LEU A 70 2.76 23.03 6.05
C LEU A 70 3.95 24.01 6.13
N ARG A 71 4.37 24.60 5.00
CA ARG A 71 5.56 25.45 4.91
C ARG A 71 5.60 26.57 5.95
N TYR A 72 4.45 27.14 6.31
CA TYR A 72 4.39 28.26 7.24
C TYR A 72 4.65 27.87 8.70
N LEU A 73 4.42 26.60 9.04
CA LEU A 73 4.64 26.05 10.38
C LEU A 73 6.06 25.51 10.54
N VAL A 74 6.64 24.99 9.45
CA VAL A 74 7.94 24.30 9.47
C VAL A 74 9.11 25.22 9.10
N SER A 75 8.87 26.30 8.35
CA SER A 75 9.94 27.20 7.88
C SER A 75 10.51 28.09 8.98
N ASN A 76 11.81 28.38 8.89
CA ASN A 76 12.54 29.22 9.87
C ASN A 76 12.21 30.71 9.78
N PHE A 77 11.61 31.17 8.69
CA PHE A 77 11.44 32.60 8.40
C PHE A 77 10.01 33.10 8.58
N THR A 78 9.17 32.35 9.30
CA THR A 78 7.75 32.66 9.46
C THR A 78 7.41 32.98 10.90
N ARG A 79 6.51 33.95 11.10
CA ARG A 79 6.01 34.34 12.42
C ARG A 79 5.24 33.20 13.12
N ASN A 80 4.68 32.27 12.34
CA ASN A 80 3.86 31.16 12.82
C ASN A 80 4.66 29.85 12.98
N ARG A 81 5.98 29.93 13.09
CA ARG A 81 6.84 28.75 13.20
C ARG A 81 6.48 27.95 14.45
N MET A 82 6.20 26.67 14.26
CA MET A 82 6.01 25.73 15.35
C MET A 82 7.37 25.21 15.84
N HIS A 83 7.45 24.83 17.12
CA HIS A 83 8.67 24.25 17.64
C HIS A 83 9.02 22.94 16.90
N PRO A 84 10.28 22.72 16.47
CA PRO A 84 10.64 21.62 15.57
C PRO A 84 10.26 20.22 16.07
N GLU A 85 10.17 20.04 17.39
CA GLU A 85 9.78 18.77 18.00
C GLU A 85 8.36 18.31 17.61
N PHE A 86 7.48 19.25 17.23
CA PHE A 86 6.09 18.93 16.85
C PHE A 86 5.88 18.78 15.34
N ASN A 87 6.88 19.12 14.52
CA ASN A 87 6.73 19.12 13.06
C ASN A 87 6.42 17.74 12.51
N ALA A 88 7.11 16.69 13.00
CA ALA A 88 6.88 15.32 12.59
C ALA A 88 5.46 14.85 12.92
N THR A 89 5.00 15.12 14.15
CA THR A 89 3.66 14.78 14.62
C THR A 89 2.58 15.47 13.81
N LEU A 90 2.76 16.75 13.47
CA LEU A 90 1.83 17.51 12.62
C LEU A 90 1.70 16.92 11.22
N VAL A 91 2.84 16.61 10.58
CA VAL A 91 2.85 16.02 9.23
C VAL A 91 2.14 14.66 9.26
N GLN A 92 2.43 13.84 10.28
CA GLN A 92 1.81 12.54 10.45
C GLN A 92 0.30 12.65 10.68
N LEU A 93 -0.14 13.54 11.57
CA LEU A 93 -1.55 13.78 11.86
C LEU A 93 -2.33 14.23 10.63
N ARG A 94 -1.77 15.18 9.86
CA ARG A 94 -2.39 15.63 8.61
C ARG A 94 -2.53 14.49 7.61
N ASN A 95 -1.48 13.68 7.47
CA ASN A 95 -1.50 12.56 6.53
C ASN A 95 -2.49 11.47 6.94
N SER A 96 -2.67 11.20 8.23
CA SER A 96 -3.68 10.24 8.71
C SER A 96 -5.09 10.74 8.46
N TYR A 97 -5.39 12.01 8.74
CA TYR A 97 -6.72 12.58 8.50
C TYR A 97 -7.13 12.53 7.02
N LEU A 98 -6.19 12.78 6.10
CA LEU A 98 -6.51 12.76 4.67
C LEU A 98 -6.77 11.36 4.12
N GLN A 99 -6.18 10.32 4.74
CA GLN A 99 -6.48 8.94 4.38
C GLN A 99 -7.84 8.46 4.91
N GLU A 100 -8.44 9.13 5.90
CA GLU A 100 -9.79 8.82 6.40
C GLU A 100 -10.91 9.47 5.58
N THR A 101 -10.60 10.53 4.82
CA THR A 101 -11.58 11.33 4.07
C THR A 101 -11.70 10.96 2.58
N LEU A 102 -10.87 10.04 2.09
CA LEU A 102 -10.82 9.54 0.72
C LEU A 102 -11.19 8.06 0.70
#